data_AF-A0A2E7VZL3-F1
#
_entry.id   AF-A0A2E7VZL3-F1
#
_cell.length_a   1.000
_cell.length_b   1.000
_cell.length_c   1.000
_cell.angle_alpha   90.00
_cell.angle_beta   90.00
_cell.angle_gamma   90.00
#
_symmetry.space_group_name_H-M   'P 1'
#
loop_
_entity.id
_entity.type
_entity.pdbx_description
1 polymer ?
#
loop_
_entity_poly.entity_id
_entity_poly.type
_entity_poly.pdbx_seq_one_letter_code
_entity_poly.pdbx_strand_id
1 'polypeptide(L)' 'MMKIKWLAFSISGLVLFGFGLSLLGEAIILKYENKPFFWFGTLALVVVNSGLCLFGNAIRYRVQMDRNR' A
#
# COMPACT_ATOMS: atom_id res chain seq x y z
N MET A 1 -10.56 -10.62 20.22
CA MET A 1 -10.78 -9.46 19.31
C MET A 1 -9.51 -8.77 18.81
N MET A 2 -8.39 -8.68 19.56
CA MET A 2 -7.21 -7.93 19.09
C MET A 2 -6.52 -8.48 17.82
N LYS A 3 -6.55 -9.80 17.57
CA LYS A 3 -5.98 -10.41 16.35
C LYS A 3 -6.64 -9.94 15.05
N ILE A 4 -7.93 -9.60 15.10
CA ILE A 4 -8.71 -9.15 13.93
C ILE A 4 -8.31 -7.71 13.54
N LYS A 5 -8.07 -6.85 14.54
CA LYS A 5 -7.59 -5.48 14.29
C LYS A 5 -6.25 -5.47 13.57
N TRP A 6 -5.34 -6.35 13.97
CA TRP A 6 -4.05 -6.49 13.29
C TRP A 6 -4.19 -6.98 11.84
N LEU A 7 -4.99 -8.02 11.65
CA LEU A 7 -5.19 -8.63 10.34
C LEU A 7 -5.89 -7.67 9.37
N ALA A 8 -6.88 -6.91 9.85
CA ALA A 8 -7.52 -5.85 9.09
C ALA A 8 -6.52 -4.76 8.64
N PHE A 9 -5.59 -4.35 9.51
CA PHE A 9 -4.58 -3.33 9.19
C PHE A 9 -3.57 -3.82 8.16
N SER A 10 -3.15 -5.09 8.26
CA SER A 10 -2.26 -5.72 7.27
C SER A 10 -2.95 -5.86 5.92
N ILE A 11 -4.20 -6.33 5.89
CA ILE A 11 -4.97 -6.47 4.65
C ILE A 11 -5.22 -5.11 4.02
N SER A 12 -5.62 -4.10 4.79
CA SER A 12 -5.82 -2.76 4.25
C SER A 12 -4.55 -2.18 3.65
N GLY A 13 -3.39 -2.38 4.30
CA GLY A 13 -2.10 -1.93 3.77
C GLY A 13 -1.72 -2.65 2.47
N LEU A 14 -1.93 -3.96 2.39
CA LEU A 14 -1.65 -4.75 1.19
C LEU A 14 -2.57 -4.38 0.02
N VAL A 15 -3.85 -4.14 0.30
CA VAL A 15 -4.83 -3.70 -0.69
C VAL A 15 -4.49 -2.30 -1.21
N LEU A 16 -4.13 -1.36 -0.33
CA LEU A 16 -3.68 -0.02 -0.73
C LEU A 16 -2.41 -0.07 -1.58
N PHE A 17 -1.47 -0.94 -1.22
CA PHE A 17 -0.25 -1.17 -1.99
C PHE A 17 -0.56 -1.72 -3.40
N GLY A 18 -1.41 -2.75 -3.49
CA GLY A 18 -1.86 -3.30 -4.78
C GLY A 18 -2.61 -2.28 -5.63
N PHE A 19 -3.47 -1.46 -5.01
CA PHE A 19 -4.14 -0.36 -5.68
C PHE A 19 -3.15 0.69 -6.22
N GLY A 20 -2.14 1.04 -5.43
CA GLY A 20 -1.04 1.90 -5.85
C GLY A 20 -0.25 1.34 -7.04
N LEU A 21 0.03 0.03 -7.06
CA LEU A 21 0.66 -0.62 -8.21
C LEU A 21 -0.21 -0.57 -9.46
N SER A 22 -1.53 -0.70 -9.31
CA SER A 22 -2.45 -0.62 -10.45
C SER A 22 -2.48 0.79 -11.05
N LEU A 23 -2.48 1.83 -10.20
CA LEU A 23 -2.34 3.23 -10.63
C LEU A 23 -0.98 3.48 -11.33
N LEU A 24 0.07 2.82 -10.85
CA LEU A 24 1.40 2.89 -11.45
C LEU A 24 1.40 2.24 -12.83
N GLY A 25 0.71 1.12 -13.01
CA GLY A 25 0.48 0.47 -14.30
C GLY A 25 -0.24 1.38 -15.29
N GLU A 26 -1.32 2.04 -14.87
CA GLU A 26 -2.00 3.05 -15.69
C GLU A 26 -1.08 4.22 -16.07
N ALA A 27 -0.25 4.69 -15.14
CA ALA A 27 0.74 5.73 -15.44
C ALA A 27 1.77 5.26 -16.49
N ILE A 28 2.17 4.00 -16.48
CA ILE A 28 3.07 3.42 -17.48
C ILE A 28 2.38 3.36 -18.86
N ILE A 29 1.12 2.96 -18.91
CA ILE A 29 0.33 2.92 -20.15
C ILE A 29 0.15 4.34 -20.72
N LEU A 30 -0.21 5.32 -19.87
CA LEU A 30 -0.31 6.73 -20.25
C LEU A 30 1.02 7.29 -20.78
N LYS A 31 2.14 6.88 -20.17
CA LYS A 31 3.48 7.23 -20.67
C LYS A 31 3.74 6.66 -22.05
N TYR A 32 3.29 5.43 -22.31
CA TYR A 32 3.40 4.78 -23.61
C TYR A 32 2.53 5.47 -24.67
N GLU A 33 1.36 5.97 -24.29
CA GLU A 33 0.46 6.75 -25.15
C GLU A 33 0.88 8.22 -25.36
N ASN A 34 2.06 8.65 -24.90
CA ASN A 34 2.52 10.07 -24.93
C ASN A 34 1.56 11.06 -24.21
N LYS A 35 0.80 10.57 -23.23
CA LYS A 35 -0.07 11.39 -22.37
C LYS A 35 0.69 11.85 -21.11
N PRO A 36 0.24 12.93 -20.43
CA PRO A 36 0.87 13.41 -19.22
C PRO A 36 0.74 12.39 -18.07
N PHE A 37 1.75 11.53 -17.92
CA PHE A 37 1.79 10.47 -16.91
C PHE A 37 2.35 10.92 -15.56
N PHE A 38 2.99 12.10 -15.50
CA PHE A 38 3.75 12.54 -14.32
C PHE A 38 2.87 12.60 -13.06
N TRP A 39 1.70 13.22 -13.16
CA TRP A 39 0.76 13.33 -12.03
C TRP A 39 0.24 11.96 -11.57
N PHE A 40 -0.15 11.08 -12.49
CA PHE A 40 -0.61 9.73 -12.16
C PHE A 40 0.50 8.89 -11.53
N GLY A 41 1.72 8.98 -12.06
CA GLY A 41 2.90 8.30 -11.53
C GLY A 41 3.29 8.79 -10.13
N THR A 42 3.27 10.11 -9.89
CA THR A 42 3.54 10.68 -8.56
C THR A 42 2.48 10.26 -7.56
N LEU A 43 1.20 10.30 -7.96
CA LEU A 43 0.08 9.89 -7.10
C LEU A 43 0.19 8.39 -6.78
N ALA A 44 0.52 7.55 -7.75
CA ALA A 44 0.77 6.13 -7.54
C ALA A 44 1.91 5.90 -6.53
N LEU A 45 3.04 6.60 -6.66
CA LEU A 45 4.16 6.54 -5.73
C LEU A 45 3.76 6.89 -4.29
N VAL A 46 2.96 7.95 -4.12
CA VAL A 46 2.45 8.36 -2.79
C VAL A 46 1.55 7.28 -2.20
N VAL A 47 0.64 6.71 -3.00
CA VAL A 47 -0.28 5.65 -2.57
C VAL A 47 0.46 4.37 -2.21
N VAL A 48 1.43 3.95 -3.03
CA VAL A 48 2.28 2.78 -2.78
C VAL A 48 3.06 2.95 -1.48
N ASN A 49 3.71 4.10 -1.28
CA ASN A 49 4.51 4.35 -0.09
C ASN A 49 3.64 4.45 1.18
N SER A 50 2.45 5.03 1.07
CA SER A 50 1.47 5.08 2.16
C SER A 50 0.95 3.67 2.51
N GLY A 51 0.66 2.83 1.52
CA GLY A 51 0.26 1.44 1.71
C GLY A 51 1.34 0.61 2.40
N LEU A 52 2.60 0.77 2.01
CA LEU A 52 3.77 0.15 2.64
C LEU A 52 3.93 0.56 4.12
N CYS A 53 3.74 1.85 4.43
CA CYS A 53 3.82 2.34 5.81
C CYS A 53 2.70 1.77 6.70
N LEU A 54 1.47 1.73 6.19
CA LEU A 54 0.33 1.10 6.88
C LEU A 54 0.57 -0.40 7.11
N PHE A 55 1.08 -1.10 6.09
CA PHE A 55 1.43 -2.52 6.18
C PHE A 55 2.55 -2.79 7.19
N GLY A 56 3.61 -1.99 7.20
CA GLY A 56 4.71 -2.09 8.16
C GLY A 56 4.26 -1.85 9.60
N ASN A 57 3.42 -0.83 9.82
CA ASN A 57 2.82 -0.56 11.12
C ASN A 57 1.91 -1.70 11.59
N ALA A 58 1.16 -2.31 10.67
CA ALA A 58 0.42 -3.51 10.96
C ALA A 58 1.39 -4.59 11.45
N ILE A 59 2.37 -5.02 10.65
CA ILE A 59 3.31 -6.10 11.02
C ILE A 59 3.96 -5.86 12.38
N ARG A 60 4.39 -4.62 12.67
CA ARG A 60 4.96 -4.25 13.98
C ARG A 60 3.99 -4.53 15.13
N TYR A 61 2.71 -4.18 14.95
CA TYR A 61 1.65 -4.50 15.92
C TYR A 61 1.47 -6.01 16.09
N ARG A 62 1.63 -6.82 15.02
CA ARG A 62 1.63 -8.29 15.14
C ARG A 62 2.75 -8.80 16.00
N VAL A 63 3.96 -8.35 15.68
CA VAL A 63 5.19 -8.85 16.29
C VAL A 63 5.18 -8.49 17.77
N GLN A 64 4.69 -7.29 18.10
CA GLN A 64 4.53 -6.89 19.49
C GLN A 64 3.46 -7.71 20.23
N MET A 65 2.35 -8.06 19.57
CA MET A 65 1.36 -8.99 20.15
C MET A 65 1.89 -10.43 20.30
N ASP A 66 2.73 -10.89 19.37
CA ASP A 66 3.34 -12.22 19.37
C ASP A 66 4.40 -12.34 20.47
N ARG A 67 5.19 -11.28 20.67
CA ARG A 67 6.26 -11.22 21.68
C ARG A 67 5.76 -11.06 23.12
N ASN A 68 4.52 -10.60 23.30
CA ASN A 68 3.88 -10.49 24.63
C ASN A 68 3.16 -11.78 25.05
N ARG A 69 3.41 -12.90 24.36
CA ARG A 69 2.75 -14.18 24.57
C ARG A 69 3.72 -15.25 25.09
#